data_AF-A0A8T7HGQ6-F1
#
_entry.id   AF-A0A8T7HGQ6-F1
#
_cell.length_a   1.000
_cell.length_b   1.000
_cell.length_c   1.000
_cell.angle_alpha   90.00
_cell.angle_beta   90.00
_cell.angle_gamma   90.00
#
_symmetry.space_group_name_H-M   'P 1'
#
loop_
_entity.id
_entity.type
_entity.pdbx_description
1 polymer ?
#
loop_
_entity_poly.entity_id
_entity_poly.type
_entity_poly.pdbx_seq_one_letter_code
_entity_poly.pdbx_strand_id
1 'polypeptide(L)'
;MSNLNKMAKRILNEIERFEYSSFMVGTILDSDIIEREDVIRSEFKVKGGEPIKSEITKELSRLIKRTNGRTISLNRPELNILVNTLLDEIEVSSRSIFLMGKYVKNKRGINQKKQRCKQCKSEGCKKCRFSGFMRVPSVENEIHKFLIKKFNANKVKISWIGSEDRNSLVKYNGRPFFAEVSSPIKRKALFREKKMNHGIIIKSVEILRKRPIIDQGFIMKAIVNFESNLKDTKRLERIEKYFSERDISIYSMNKNKYFTRRVRSIKLKKVSGKRFTVELICEGGINIKKLVSGENEQVKPNFRKVMRIKCSVDKIAPFDIHYVKVQESEKR
;
A
#
# COMPACT_ATOMS: atom_id res chain seq x y z
N MET A 1 -21.91 -37.14 18.28
CA MET A 1 -20.54 -37.20 17.69
C MET A 1 -20.52 -37.40 16.17
N SER A 2 -21.31 -38.28 15.57
CA SER A 2 -21.29 -38.54 14.10
C SER A 2 -21.46 -37.26 13.24
N ASN A 3 -22.39 -36.38 13.59
CA ASN A 3 -22.66 -35.16 12.81
C ASN A 3 -21.52 -34.13 12.89
N LEU A 4 -20.88 -33.99 14.06
CA LEU A 4 -19.71 -33.11 14.25
C LEU A 4 -18.52 -33.58 13.42
N ASN A 5 -18.29 -34.90 13.33
CA ASN A 5 -17.24 -35.46 12.48
C ASN A 5 -17.49 -35.19 10.99
N LYS A 6 -18.75 -35.31 10.54
CA LYS A 6 -19.13 -34.96 9.16
C LYS A 6 -18.88 -33.48 8.87
N MET A 7 -19.25 -32.60 9.80
CA MET A 7 -19.04 -31.17 9.68
C MET A 7 -17.55 -30.79 9.68
N ALA A 8 -16.75 -31.40 10.57
CA ALA A 8 -15.31 -31.23 10.58
C ALA A 8 -14.67 -31.66 9.25
N LYS A 9 -15.12 -32.77 8.65
CA LYS A 9 -14.65 -33.22 7.33
C LYS A 9 -15.00 -32.23 6.22
N ARG A 10 -16.22 -31.67 6.21
CA ARG A 10 -16.62 -30.60 5.27
C ARG A 10 -15.71 -29.37 5.41
N ILE A 11 -15.47 -28.93 6.65
CA ILE A 11 -14.58 -27.80 6.93
C ILE A 11 -13.17 -28.07 6.41
N LEU A 12 -12.61 -29.26 6.69
CA LEU A 12 -11.27 -29.64 6.24
C LEU A 12 -11.12 -29.58 4.72
N ASN A 13 -12.13 -30.05 3.97
CA ASN A 13 -12.14 -29.96 2.50
C ASN A 13 -12.15 -28.51 2.00
N GLU A 14 -12.96 -27.63 2.62
CA GLU A 14 -13.04 -26.20 2.22
C GLU A 14 -11.74 -25.44 2.50
N ILE A 15 -11.06 -25.77 3.60
CA ILE A 15 -9.84 -25.06 4.02
C ILE A 15 -8.56 -25.61 3.37
N GLU A 16 -8.60 -26.79 2.73
CA GLU A 16 -7.45 -27.44 2.10
C GLU A 16 -6.76 -26.55 1.06
N ARG A 17 -7.55 -25.78 0.31
CA ARG A 17 -7.02 -24.88 -0.73
C ARG A 17 -6.16 -23.74 -0.15
N PHE A 18 -6.29 -23.42 1.13
CA PHE A 18 -5.62 -22.27 1.76
C PHE A 18 -4.30 -22.67 2.41
N GLU A 19 -3.32 -21.80 2.29
CA GLU A 19 -2.09 -21.86 3.08
C GLU A 19 -2.29 -21.11 4.40
N TYR A 20 -2.10 -21.79 5.53
CA TYR A 20 -2.22 -21.19 6.86
C TYR A 20 -1.50 -22.03 7.92
N SER A 21 -1.17 -21.38 9.03
CA SER A 21 -0.54 -21.96 10.21
C SER A 21 -1.45 -21.89 11.44
N SER A 22 -2.36 -20.93 11.48
CA SER A 22 -3.35 -20.79 12.55
C SER A 22 -4.76 -20.54 12.05
N PHE A 23 -5.74 -21.01 12.81
CA PHE A 23 -7.15 -20.83 12.50
C PHE A 23 -7.99 -20.57 13.74
N MET A 24 -9.21 -20.07 13.54
CA MET A 24 -10.26 -19.97 14.54
C MET A 24 -11.54 -20.58 13.95
N VAL A 25 -12.30 -21.28 14.77
CA VAL A 25 -13.68 -21.68 14.44
C VAL A 25 -14.64 -20.82 15.25
N GLY A 26 -15.63 -20.24 14.60
CA GLY A 26 -16.82 -19.66 15.21
C GLY A 26 -18.04 -20.45 14.76
N THR A 27 -19.06 -20.49 15.60
CA THR A 27 -20.33 -21.16 15.28
C THR A 27 -21.51 -20.21 15.41
N ILE A 28 -22.48 -20.36 14.53
CA ILE A 28 -23.82 -19.77 14.65
C ILE A 28 -24.77 -20.95 14.87
N LEU A 29 -25.42 -20.96 16.03
CA LEU A 29 -26.45 -21.90 16.37
C LEU A 29 -27.82 -21.25 16.20
N ASP A 30 -28.81 -22.08 15.91
CA ASP A 30 -30.22 -21.70 15.97
C ASP A 30 -30.55 -21.13 17.36
N SER A 31 -31.28 -20.02 17.40
CA SER A 31 -31.74 -19.39 18.64
C SER A 31 -32.60 -20.35 19.45
N ASP A 32 -33.40 -21.20 18.80
CA ASP A 32 -34.26 -22.18 19.47
C ASP A 32 -33.46 -23.16 20.35
N ILE A 33 -32.23 -23.51 19.92
CA ILE A 33 -31.35 -24.39 20.70
C ILE A 33 -30.84 -23.67 21.95
N ILE A 34 -30.50 -22.39 21.81
CA ILE A 34 -30.01 -21.56 22.92
C ILE A 34 -31.14 -21.32 23.92
N GLU A 35 -32.35 -21.01 23.45
CA GLU A 35 -33.53 -20.81 24.29
C GLU A 35 -33.91 -22.08 25.05
N ARG A 36 -33.90 -23.24 24.40
CA ARG A 36 -34.15 -24.52 25.07
C ARG A 36 -33.09 -24.83 26.13
N GLU A 37 -31.82 -24.54 25.86
CA GLU A 37 -30.76 -24.66 26.87
C GLU A 37 -31.07 -23.76 28.08
N ASP A 38 -31.44 -22.51 27.86
CA ASP A 38 -31.75 -21.56 28.93
C ASP A 38 -32.96 -21.99 29.77
N VAL A 39 -34.03 -22.49 29.12
CA VAL A 39 -35.21 -23.04 29.82
C VAL A 39 -34.80 -24.19 30.74
N ILE A 40 -34.03 -25.16 30.25
CA ILE A 40 -33.55 -26.30 31.04
C ILE A 40 -32.68 -25.81 32.19
N ARG A 41 -31.73 -24.90 31.93
CA ARG A 41 -30.84 -24.40 32.98
C ARG A 41 -31.61 -23.66 34.07
N SER A 42 -32.65 -22.93 33.70
CA SER A 42 -33.54 -22.25 34.66
C SER A 42 -34.36 -23.24 35.49
N GLU A 43 -35.03 -24.19 34.83
CA GLU A 43 -35.88 -25.19 35.47
C GLU A 43 -35.11 -26.01 36.51
N PHE A 44 -33.90 -26.45 36.15
CA PHE A 44 -33.04 -27.25 37.02
C PHE A 44 -32.05 -26.42 37.86
N LYS A 45 -32.16 -25.09 37.85
CA LYS A 45 -31.30 -24.14 38.60
C LYS A 45 -29.79 -24.37 38.39
N VAL A 46 -29.38 -24.68 37.17
CA VAL A 46 -27.99 -24.98 36.79
C VAL A 46 -27.18 -23.68 36.69
N LYS A 47 -26.32 -23.42 37.68
CA LYS A 47 -25.53 -22.17 37.78
C LYS A 47 -24.19 -22.16 37.04
N GLY A 48 -23.82 -23.25 36.35
CA GLY A 48 -22.51 -23.39 35.70
C GLY A 48 -22.52 -24.41 34.57
N GLY A 49 -21.36 -24.63 33.94
CA GLY A 49 -21.24 -25.56 32.81
C GLY A 49 -21.12 -24.85 31.46
N GLU A 50 -20.38 -25.47 30.55
CA GLU A 50 -20.06 -24.94 29.23
C GLU A 50 -21.33 -24.88 28.35
N PRO A 51 -21.69 -23.71 27.79
CA PRO A 51 -22.86 -23.62 26.90
C PRO A 51 -22.72 -24.51 25.67
N ILE A 52 -23.84 -25.00 25.12
CA ILE A 52 -23.84 -25.89 23.94
C ILE A 52 -23.03 -25.29 22.79
N LYS A 53 -23.18 -23.97 22.56
CA LYS A 53 -22.41 -23.22 21.55
C LYS A 53 -20.91 -23.30 21.77
N SER A 54 -20.45 -23.13 23.01
CA SER A 54 -19.03 -23.18 23.34
C SER A 54 -18.50 -24.60 23.16
N GLU A 55 -19.23 -25.59 23.65
CA GLU A 55 -18.87 -27.01 23.53
C GLU A 55 -18.70 -27.43 22.06
N ILE A 56 -19.70 -27.13 21.21
CA ILE A 56 -19.65 -27.42 19.77
C ILE A 56 -18.45 -26.73 19.11
N THR A 57 -18.21 -25.45 19.41
CA THR A 57 -17.09 -24.68 18.84
C THR A 57 -15.74 -25.28 19.20
N LYS A 58 -15.59 -25.69 20.46
CA LYS A 58 -14.36 -26.25 21.02
C LYS A 58 -14.08 -27.64 20.48
N GLU A 59 -15.10 -28.49 20.40
CA GLU A 59 -14.99 -29.83 19.82
C GLU A 59 -14.65 -29.78 18.33
N LEU A 60 -15.31 -28.93 17.53
CA LEU A 60 -14.96 -28.74 16.12
C LEU A 60 -13.50 -28.26 15.98
N SER A 61 -13.08 -27.29 16.78
CA SER A 61 -11.70 -26.78 16.77
C SER A 61 -10.68 -27.88 17.10
N ARG A 62 -10.97 -28.72 18.10
CA ARG A 62 -10.13 -29.86 18.49
C ARG A 62 -10.03 -30.89 17.39
N LEU A 63 -11.15 -31.27 16.77
CA LEU A 63 -11.18 -32.23 15.66
C LEU A 63 -10.33 -31.74 14.49
N ILE A 64 -10.53 -30.49 14.05
CA ILE A 64 -9.76 -29.90 12.95
C ILE A 64 -8.26 -29.86 13.29
N LYS A 65 -7.90 -29.43 14.50
CA LYS A 65 -6.51 -29.38 14.98
C LYS A 65 -5.86 -30.77 15.00
N ARG A 66 -6.59 -31.80 15.48
CA ARG A 66 -6.09 -33.18 15.49
C ARG A 66 -5.80 -33.68 14.08
N THR A 67 -6.62 -33.31 13.10
CA THR A 67 -6.45 -33.78 11.71
C THR A 67 -5.34 -33.04 10.95
N ASN A 68 -5.25 -31.71 11.06
CA ASN A 68 -4.33 -30.92 10.24
C ASN A 68 -3.08 -30.38 10.98
N GLY A 69 -2.99 -30.58 12.30
CA GLY A 69 -1.87 -30.14 13.14
C GLY A 69 -1.70 -28.62 13.26
N ARG A 70 -2.67 -27.82 12.80
CA ARG A 70 -2.58 -26.34 12.80
C ARG A 70 -2.96 -25.77 14.16
N THR A 71 -2.49 -24.55 14.44
CA THR A 71 -2.68 -23.92 15.75
C THR A 71 -4.02 -23.19 15.84
N ILE A 72 -4.75 -23.40 16.93
CA ILE A 72 -5.96 -22.61 17.22
C ILE A 72 -5.51 -21.25 17.78
N SER A 73 -5.96 -20.13 17.17
CA SER A 73 -5.63 -18.77 17.62
C SER A 73 -6.87 -17.89 17.65
N LEU A 74 -7.25 -17.41 18.83
CA LEU A 74 -8.45 -16.58 18.99
C LEU A 74 -8.22 -15.09 18.69
N ASN A 75 -6.99 -14.60 18.84
CA ASN A 75 -6.72 -13.15 18.68
C ASN A 75 -6.35 -12.78 17.24
N ARG A 76 -5.51 -13.58 16.60
CA ARG A 76 -4.96 -13.28 15.26
C ARG A 76 -4.82 -14.55 14.41
N PRO A 77 -5.93 -15.26 14.16
CA PRO A 77 -5.91 -16.39 13.24
C PRO A 77 -5.57 -15.94 11.82
N GLU A 78 -4.98 -16.84 11.05
CA GLU A 78 -4.75 -16.64 9.61
C GLU A 78 -5.99 -17.01 8.79
N LEU A 79 -6.76 -18.00 9.24
CA LEU A 79 -8.09 -18.33 8.73
C LEU A 79 -9.15 -18.21 9.83
N ASN A 80 -10.24 -17.51 9.56
CA ASN A 80 -11.47 -17.65 10.35
C ASN A 80 -12.43 -18.56 9.61
N ILE A 81 -13.00 -19.52 10.32
CA ILE A 81 -13.98 -20.47 9.83
C ILE A 81 -15.26 -20.20 10.62
N LEU A 82 -16.32 -19.75 9.97
CA LEU A 82 -17.62 -19.53 10.58
C LEU A 82 -18.57 -20.63 10.10
N VAL A 83 -19.07 -21.41 11.05
CA VAL A 83 -19.96 -22.53 10.79
C VAL A 83 -21.36 -22.11 11.17
N ASN A 84 -22.24 -21.91 10.18
CA ASN A 84 -23.62 -21.59 10.41
C ASN A 84 -24.46 -22.87 10.36
N THR A 85 -24.90 -23.34 11.52
CA THR A 85 -25.70 -24.57 11.63
C THR A 85 -27.16 -24.38 11.20
N LEU A 86 -27.67 -23.14 11.23
CA LEU A 86 -29.03 -22.81 10.79
C LEU A 86 -29.15 -22.90 9.26
N LEU A 87 -28.15 -22.37 8.55
CA LEU A 87 -28.13 -22.34 7.07
C LEU A 87 -27.35 -23.52 6.45
N ASP A 88 -26.73 -24.37 7.26
CA ASP A 88 -25.77 -25.41 6.85
C ASP A 88 -24.61 -24.87 5.97
N GLU A 89 -24.15 -23.65 6.26
CA GLU A 89 -23.11 -22.94 5.52
C GLU A 89 -21.79 -22.88 6.30
N ILE A 90 -20.68 -22.94 5.56
CA ILE A 90 -19.33 -22.77 6.09
C ILE A 90 -18.69 -21.59 5.36
N GLU A 91 -18.48 -20.49 6.07
CA GLU A 91 -17.76 -19.34 5.55
C GLU A 91 -16.30 -19.38 6.00
N VAL A 92 -15.38 -19.28 5.04
CA VAL A 92 -13.94 -19.24 5.31
C VAL A 92 -13.37 -17.89 4.88
N SER A 93 -12.79 -17.15 5.83
CA SER A 93 -12.13 -15.88 5.56
C SER A 93 -10.64 -15.92 5.90
N SER A 94 -9.81 -15.64 4.90
CA SER A 94 -8.35 -15.54 5.07
C SER A 94 -7.96 -14.11 5.43
N ARG A 95 -7.24 -13.96 6.54
CA ARG A 95 -6.81 -12.64 7.02
C ARG A 95 -5.84 -12.00 6.02
N SER A 96 -6.01 -10.70 5.74
CA SER A 96 -5.09 -9.95 4.88
C SER A 96 -3.62 -10.09 5.32
N ILE A 97 -2.72 -10.11 4.33
CA ILE A 97 -1.28 -9.95 4.53
C ILE A 97 -0.85 -8.54 4.10
N PHE A 98 0.14 -8.00 4.79
CA PHE A 98 0.69 -6.68 4.52
C PHE A 98 2.09 -6.82 3.97
N LEU A 99 2.44 -6.00 2.98
CA LEU A 99 3.71 -6.07 2.28
C LEU A 99 4.39 -4.70 2.25
N MET A 100 5.71 -4.69 2.33
CA MET A 100 6.55 -3.57 1.90
C MET A 100 7.32 -4.00 0.67
N GLY A 101 7.20 -3.28 -0.44
CA GLY A 101 7.95 -3.57 -1.65
C GLY A 101 8.72 -2.36 -2.16
N LYS A 102 9.68 -2.59 -3.06
CA LYS A 102 10.41 -1.55 -3.78
C LYS A 102 10.33 -1.80 -5.27
N TYR A 103 10.13 -0.75 -6.06
CA TYR A 103 10.14 -0.84 -7.52
C TYR A 103 11.01 0.22 -8.18
N VAL A 104 11.48 -0.11 -9.37
CA VAL A 104 12.21 0.74 -10.30
C VAL A 104 11.34 0.96 -11.54
N LYS A 105 11.44 2.15 -12.13
CA LYS A 105 10.74 2.54 -13.35
C LYS A 105 11.77 3.08 -14.34
N ASN A 106 12.09 2.29 -15.35
CA ASN A 106 13.14 2.61 -16.34
C ASN A 106 12.63 3.28 -17.62
N LYS A 107 11.31 3.41 -17.80
CA LYS A 107 10.71 4.12 -18.94
C LYS A 107 9.87 5.31 -18.47
N ARG A 108 10.01 6.44 -19.16
CA ARG A 108 9.14 7.63 -19.02
C ARG A 108 7.81 7.38 -19.72
N GLY A 109 6.80 8.20 -19.45
CA GLY A 109 5.49 8.09 -20.08
C GLY A 109 4.50 7.16 -19.37
N ILE A 110 4.90 6.55 -18.25
CA ILE A 110 4.08 5.62 -17.46
C ILE A 110 3.63 6.29 -16.16
N ASN A 111 2.32 6.28 -15.93
CA ASN A 111 1.74 6.81 -14.69
C ASN A 111 2.07 5.90 -13.51
N GLN A 112 2.25 6.48 -12.33
CA GLN A 112 2.38 5.70 -11.10
C GLN A 112 1.06 4.99 -10.77
N LYS A 113 -0.02 5.77 -10.64
CA LYS A 113 -1.34 5.30 -10.23
C LYS A 113 -2.23 4.96 -11.42
N LYS A 114 -3.23 4.10 -11.21
CA LYS A 114 -4.31 3.90 -12.20
C LYS A 114 -5.05 5.21 -12.44
N GLN A 115 -5.35 5.51 -13.69
CA GLN A 115 -6.15 6.69 -14.03
C GLN A 115 -7.63 6.37 -13.90
N ARG A 116 -8.38 7.21 -13.19
CA ARG A 116 -9.85 7.07 -13.09
C ARG A 116 -10.47 7.20 -14.47
N CYS A 117 -11.55 6.45 -14.72
CA CYS A 117 -12.30 6.59 -15.95
C CYS A 117 -12.80 8.03 -16.10
N LYS A 118 -12.58 8.63 -17.27
CA LYS A 118 -13.03 10.01 -17.57
C LYS A 118 -14.55 10.17 -17.51
N GLN A 119 -15.31 9.09 -17.73
CA GLN A 119 -16.77 9.09 -17.76
C GLN A 119 -17.38 8.83 -16.38
N CYS A 120 -17.10 7.67 -15.78
CA CYS A 120 -17.76 7.24 -14.53
C CYS A 120 -16.97 7.54 -13.25
N LYS A 121 -15.79 8.20 -13.34
CA LYS A 121 -14.98 8.62 -12.19
C LYS A 121 -14.71 7.56 -11.10
N SER A 122 -14.76 6.26 -11.45
CA SER A 122 -14.52 5.04 -10.66
C SER A 122 -15.75 4.16 -10.36
N GLU A 123 -16.97 4.55 -10.74
CA GLU A 123 -18.19 3.75 -10.50
C GLU A 123 -18.25 2.50 -11.38
N GLY A 124 -17.70 2.58 -12.59
CA GLY A 124 -17.80 1.52 -13.59
C GLY A 124 -18.83 1.86 -14.66
N CYS A 125 -18.45 1.71 -15.93
CA CYS A 125 -19.34 1.90 -17.07
C CYS A 125 -18.92 1.00 -18.23
N LYS A 126 -19.77 0.86 -19.25
CA LYS A 126 -19.48 0.06 -20.45
C LYS A 126 -18.12 0.44 -21.07
N LYS A 127 -17.78 1.73 -21.14
CA LYS A 127 -16.52 2.24 -21.71
C LYS A 127 -15.27 1.76 -20.99
N CYS A 128 -15.31 1.62 -19.66
CA CYS A 128 -14.20 1.07 -18.87
C CYS A 128 -14.37 -0.42 -18.53
N ARG A 129 -15.34 -1.10 -19.16
CA ARG A 129 -15.74 -2.49 -18.86
C ARG A 129 -15.98 -2.69 -17.36
N PHE A 130 -16.72 -1.77 -16.76
CA PHE A 130 -17.09 -1.77 -15.34
C PHE A 130 -15.91 -1.76 -14.35
N SER A 131 -14.70 -1.48 -14.80
CA SER A 131 -13.53 -1.43 -13.91
C SER A 131 -13.40 -0.14 -13.12
N GLY A 132 -14.07 0.94 -13.55
CA GLY A 132 -13.91 2.29 -12.99
C GLY A 132 -12.61 3.00 -13.41
N PHE A 133 -11.68 2.33 -14.09
CA PHE A 133 -10.37 2.88 -14.46
C PHE A 133 -10.13 2.88 -15.98
N MET A 134 -9.28 3.79 -16.45
CA MET A 134 -8.78 3.74 -17.83
C MET A 134 -7.84 2.56 -18.01
N ARG A 135 -7.91 1.91 -19.19
CA ARG A 135 -7.03 0.79 -19.56
C ARG A 135 -5.66 1.26 -20.06
N VAL A 136 -5.04 2.17 -19.32
CA VAL A 136 -3.69 2.66 -19.59
C VAL A 136 -2.68 1.96 -18.68
N PRO A 137 -1.45 1.68 -19.16
CA PRO A 137 -0.41 1.14 -18.31
C PRO A 137 -0.09 2.07 -17.13
N SER A 138 0.07 1.47 -15.95
CA SER A 138 0.58 2.15 -14.76
C SER A 138 1.41 1.22 -13.90
N VAL A 139 2.29 1.78 -13.09
CA VAL A 139 3.07 1.02 -12.10
C VAL A 139 2.14 0.23 -11.17
N GLU A 140 1.10 0.89 -10.67
CA GLU A 140 0.07 0.28 -9.82
C GLU A 140 -0.57 -0.95 -10.44
N ASN A 141 -0.91 -0.88 -11.73
CA ASN A 141 -1.57 -1.97 -12.43
C ASN A 141 -0.68 -3.20 -12.56
N GLU A 142 0.60 -3.00 -12.91
CA GLU A 142 1.53 -4.10 -13.06
C GLU A 142 1.83 -4.75 -11.70
N ILE A 143 2.13 -3.96 -10.66
CA ILE A 143 2.37 -4.48 -9.30
C ILE A 143 1.12 -5.21 -8.77
N HIS A 144 -0.07 -4.64 -8.94
CA HIS A 144 -1.33 -5.26 -8.53
C HIS A 144 -1.49 -6.64 -9.17
N LYS A 145 -1.37 -6.75 -10.51
CA LYS A 145 -1.47 -8.05 -11.21
C LYS A 145 -0.46 -9.07 -10.71
N PHE A 146 0.77 -8.64 -10.46
CA PHE A 146 1.81 -9.52 -9.94
C PHE A 146 1.46 -10.07 -8.56
N LEU A 147 1.03 -9.22 -7.64
CA LEU A 147 0.70 -9.62 -6.26
C LEU A 147 -0.55 -10.52 -6.21
N ILE A 148 -1.59 -10.20 -6.98
CA ILE A 148 -2.79 -11.06 -7.11
C ILE A 148 -2.40 -12.47 -7.56
N LYS A 149 -1.61 -12.58 -8.64
CA LYS A 149 -1.16 -13.88 -9.15
C LYS A 149 -0.25 -14.61 -8.15
N LYS A 150 0.64 -13.89 -7.46
CA LYS A 150 1.61 -14.48 -6.52
C LYS A 150 0.93 -15.08 -5.30
N PHE A 151 -0.10 -14.42 -4.76
CA PHE A 151 -0.81 -14.85 -3.54
C PHE A 151 -2.15 -15.54 -3.81
N ASN A 152 -2.56 -15.62 -5.08
CA ASN A 152 -3.90 -16.08 -5.48
C ASN A 152 -4.99 -15.41 -4.64
N ALA A 153 -4.96 -14.07 -4.64
CA ALA A 153 -5.79 -13.24 -3.79
C ALA A 153 -6.91 -12.56 -4.58
N ASN A 154 -7.96 -12.12 -3.88
CA ASN A 154 -9.08 -11.42 -4.50
C ASN A 154 -8.71 -9.97 -4.85
N LYS A 155 -8.08 -9.25 -3.91
CA LYS A 155 -7.84 -7.81 -4.03
C LYS A 155 -6.49 -7.41 -3.46
N VAL A 156 -5.85 -6.43 -4.11
CA VAL A 156 -4.66 -5.75 -3.59
C VAL A 156 -4.90 -4.25 -3.56
N LYS A 157 -4.64 -3.64 -2.40
CA LYS A 157 -4.65 -2.18 -2.21
C LYS A 157 -3.22 -1.70 -2.00
N ILE A 158 -2.76 -0.79 -2.86
CA ILE A 158 -1.41 -0.23 -2.80
C ILE A 158 -1.46 1.15 -2.14
N SER A 159 -0.59 1.36 -1.15
CA SER A 159 -0.37 2.64 -0.48
C SER A 159 1.02 3.16 -0.84
N TRP A 160 1.07 4.32 -1.47
CA TRP A 160 2.29 4.88 -2.06
C TRP A 160 3.05 5.77 -1.08
N ILE A 161 4.37 5.63 -1.06
CA ILE A 161 5.27 6.55 -0.35
C ILE A 161 5.69 7.64 -1.33
N GLY A 162 4.91 8.73 -1.32
CA GLY A 162 5.04 9.84 -2.26
C GLY A 162 4.44 9.55 -3.64
N SER A 163 4.42 10.60 -4.46
CA SER A 163 3.99 10.54 -5.86
C SER A 163 5.13 10.88 -6.80
N GLU A 164 5.00 10.53 -8.07
CA GLU A 164 5.98 10.84 -9.11
C GLU A 164 5.29 11.32 -10.38
N ASP A 165 6.09 11.96 -11.23
CA ASP A 165 5.63 12.41 -12.54
C ASP A 165 5.60 11.26 -13.55
N ARG A 166 4.66 11.30 -14.49
CA ARG A 166 4.59 10.37 -15.62
C ARG A 166 5.91 10.29 -16.39
N ASN A 167 6.58 11.42 -16.54
CA ASN A 167 7.84 11.54 -17.25
C ASN A 167 9.05 11.44 -16.33
N SER A 168 8.92 11.10 -15.05
CA SER A 168 10.08 10.79 -14.19
C SER A 168 10.55 9.35 -14.36
N LEU A 169 11.80 9.05 -14.02
CA LEU A 169 12.29 7.68 -13.78
C LEU A 169 12.42 7.42 -12.29
N VAL A 170 12.44 6.13 -11.92
CA VAL A 170 12.76 5.68 -10.56
C VAL A 170 13.92 4.69 -10.69
N LYS A 171 15.08 5.00 -10.11
CA LYS A 171 16.36 4.32 -10.36
C LYS A 171 16.91 3.62 -9.10
N TYR A 172 18.04 2.92 -9.27
CA TYR A 172 18.83 2.28 -8.22
C TYR A 172 18.01 1.35 -7.29
N ASN A 173 17.91 1.71 -6.01
CA ASN A 173 17.20 0.96 -4.97
C ASN A 173 15.68 1.04 -5.10
N GLY A 174 15.19 1.91 -5.97
CA GLY A 174 13.77 2.05 -6.25
C GLY A 174 13.02 2.90 -5.23
N ARG A 175 11.70 2.99 -5.44
CA ARG A 175 10.75 3.63 -4.54
C ARG A 175 9.99 2.57 -3.74
N PRO A 176 9.87 2.73 -2.41
CA PRO A 176 9.08 1.84 -1.60
C PRO A 176 7.57 2.07 -1.76
N PHE A 177 6.80 1.03 -1.51
CA PHE A 177 5.34 1.07 -1.43
C PHE A 177 4.87 0.03 -0.42
N PHE A 178 3.70 0.27 0.17
CA PHE A 178 3.00 -0.74 0.95
C PHE A 178 1.88 -1.37 0.13
N ALA A 179 1.57 -2.64 0.39
CA ALA A 179 0.40 -3.29 -0.17
C ALA A 179 -0.34 -4.11 0.89
N GLU A 180 -1.66 -4.05 0.84
CA GLU A 180 -2.55 -4.95 1.57
C GLU A 180 -3.15 -5.94 0.57
N VAL A 181 -2.91 -7.23 0.80
CA VAL A 181 -3.44 -8.32 -0.03
C VAL A 181 -4.57 -8.98 0.76
N SER A 182 -5.79 -8.83 0.27
CA SER A 182 -7.01 -9.29 0.94
C SER A 182 -7.37 -10.71 0.53
N SER A 183 -7.76 -11.52 1.51
CA SER A 183 -8.20 -12.90 1.33
C SER A 183 -7.22 -13.75 0.48
N PRO A 184 -5.93 -13.79 0.84
CA PRO A 184 -4.94 -14.55 0.08
C PRO A 184 -5.14 -16.06 0.30
N ILE A 185 -5.06 -16.83 -0.78
CA ILE A 185 -5.04 -18.30 -0.71
C ILE A 185 -3.62 -18.79 -0.36
N LYS A 186 -2.58 -18.20 -0.94
CA LYS A 186 -1.18 -18.46 -0.57
C LYS A 186 -0.71 -17.37 0.38
N ARG A 187 0.08 -17.70 1.40
CA ARG A 187 0.58 -16.74 2.40
C ARG A 187 2.09 -16.63 2.40
N LYS A 188 2.81 -17.69 2.03
CA LYS A 188 4.27 -17.65 1.89
C LYS A 188 4.64 -17.49 0.43
N ALA A 189 5.56 -16.57 0.18
CA ALA A 189 6.06 -16.30 -1.15
C ALA A 189 7.52 -15.87 -1.07
N LEU A 190 8.38 -16.56 -1.82
CA LEU A 190 9.73 -16.09 -2.08
C LEU A 190 9.68 -14.99 -3.14
N PHE A 191 10.32 -13.87 -2.83
CA PHE A 191 10.44 -12.73 -3.71
C PHE A 191 11.85 -12.63 -4.26
N ARG A 192 11.93 -12.67 -5.58
CA ARG A 192 13.14 -12.35 -6.35
C ARG A 192 12.84 -11.11 -7.18
N GLU A 193 13.89 -10.41 -7.55
CA GLU A 193 13.76 -9.31 -8.50
C GLU A 193 13.02 -9.79 -9.76
N LYS A 194 12.02 -9.02 -10.19
CA LYS A 194 11.21 -9.36 -11.36
C LYS A 194 11.05 -8.17 -12.29
N LYS A 195 11.53 -8.35 -13.53
CA LYS A 195 11.22 -7.45 -14.64
C LYS A 195 9.76 -7.65 -15.06
N MET A 196 9.05 -6.55 -15.22
CA MET A 196 7.66 -6.47 -15.62
C MET A 196 7.55 -5.66 -16.92
N ASN A 197 6.33 -5.56 -17.45
CA ASN A 197 6.09 -4.76 -18.63
C ASN A 197 6.40 -3.27 -18.40
N HIS A 198 6.55 -2.53 -19.49
CA HIS A 198 6.74 -1.07 -19.47
C HIS A 198 7.99 -0.60 -18.70
N GLY A 199 9.01 -1.46 -18.57
CA GLY A 199 10.27 -1.13 -17.90
C GLY A 199 10.14 -0.99 -16.38
N ILE A 200 9.10 -1.59 -15.78
CA ILE A 200 8.93 -1.65 -14.33
C ILE A 200 9.68 -2.89 -13.81
N ILE A 201 10.39 -2.74 -12.70
CA ILE A 201 11.08 -3.85 -12.04
C ILE A 201 10.71 -3.83 -10.57
N ILE A 202 10.16 -4.92 -10.05
CA ILE A 202 10.02 -5.12 -8.60
C ILE A 202 11.37 -5.60 -8.08
N LYS A 203 12.01 -4.82 -7.21
CA LYS A 203 13.32 -5.11 -6.63
C LYS A 203 13.22 -6.06 -5.44
N SER A 204 12.31 -5.75 -4.51
CA SER A 204 12.05 -6.59 -3.34
C SER A 204 10.61 -6.45 -2.88
N VAL A 205 10.12 -7.47 -2.18
CA VAL A 205 8.86 -7.44 -1.43
C VAL A 205 9.08 -8.27 -0.16
N GLU A 206 8.66 -7.70 0.97
CA GLU A 206 8.78 -8.28 2.29
C GLU A 206 7.39 -8.35 2.92
N ILE A 207 7.06 -9.48 3.54
CA ILE A 207 5.79 -9.65 4.27
C ILE A 207 5.96 -9.05 5.67
N LEU A 208 5.08 -8.13 6.02
CA LEU A 208 5.07 -7.42 7.31
C LEU A 208 4.23 -8.18 8.34
N ARG A 209 4.73 -8.22 9.58
CA ARG A 209 4.01 -8.83 10.72
C ARG A 209 2.78 -8.01 11.15
N LYS A 210 2.80 -6.71 10.92
CA LYS A 210 1.75 -5.76 11.32
C LYS A 210 1.37 -4.87 10.14
N ARG A 211 0.17 -4.29 10.20
CA ARG A 211 -0.27 -3.28 9.25
C ARG A 211 0.65 -2.06 9.34
N PRO A 212 1.19 -1.56 8.23
CA PRO A 212 2.06 -0.39 8.26
C PRO A 212 1.27 0.90 8.53
N ILE A 213 1.91 1.83 9.23
CA ILE A 213 1.41 3.20 9.41
C ILE A 213 1.89 4.02 8.21
N ILE A 214 0.96 4.54 7.42
CA ILE A 214 1.27 5.16 6.11
C ILE A 214 1.67 6.63 6.23
N ASP A 215 1.40 7.27 7.38
CA ASP A 215 1.70 8.70 7.59
C ASP A 215 3.16 8.98 8.00
N GLN A 216 4.05 8.01 7.78
CA GLN A 216 5.47 8.21 8.00
C GLN A 216 6.03 9.18 6.96
N GLY A 217 6.79 10.17 7.44
CA GLY A 217 7.60 11.03 6.59
C GLY A 217 8.62 10.21 5.80
N PHE A 218 9.15 10.79 4.73
CA PHE A 218 10.21 10.15 3.96
C PHE A 218 11.19 11.20 3.46
N ILE A 219 12.42 10.78 3.21
CA ILE A 219 13.46 11.58 2.56
C ILE A 219 13.63 11.05 1.15
N MET A 220 13.69 11.94 0.18
CA MET A 220 13.88 11.62 -1.23
C MET A 220 15.12 12.31 -1.76
N LYS A 221 15.87 11.59 -2.59
CA LYS A 221 16.88 12.16 -3.48
C LYS A 221 16.37 12.12 -4.91
N ALA A 222 16.36 13.28 -5.56
CA ALA A 222 15.95 13.43 -6.94
C ALA A 222 17.02 14.18 -7.75
N ILE A 223 17.18 13.82 -9.01
CA ILE A 223 17.93 14.61 -9.99
C ILE A 223 16.92 15.40 -10.79
N VAL A 224 16.94 16.72 -10.66
CA VAL A 224 15.96 17.64 -11.23
C VAL A 224 16.58 18.37 -12.41
N ASN A 225 15.94 18.29 -13.57
CA ASN A 225 16.34 19.05 -14.75
C ASN A 225 15.40 20.22 -14.96
N PHE A 226 15.97 21.40 -15.12
CA PHE A 226 15.19 22.61 -15.38
C PHE A 226 15.91 23.54 -16.34
N GLU A 227 15.13 24.41 -16.97
CA GLU A 227 15.60 25.45 -17.86
C GLU A 227 15.35 26.82 -17.23
N SER A 228 16.24 27.77 -17.52
CA SER A 228 16.02 29.18 -17.21
C SER A 228 16.00 30.03 -18.47
N ASN A 229 15.50 31.26 -18.38
CA ASN A 229 15.56 32.20 -19.50
C ASN A 229 16.95 32.84 -19.71
N LEU A 230 17.84 32.79 -18.71
CA LEU A 230 19.16 33.43 -18.71
C LEU A 230 20.27 32.45 -18.34
N LYS A 231 21.37 32.44 -19.12
CA LYS A 231 22.58 31.67 -18.79
C LYS A 231 23.37 32.42 -17.72
N ASP A 232 23.15 32.09 -16.45
CA ASP A 232 23.88 32.69 -15.34
C ASP A 232 24.17 31.64 -14.26
N THR A 233 25.42 31.20 -14.22
CA THR A 233 25.91 30.21 -13.26
C THR A 233 26.10 30.78 -11.85
N LYS A 234 26.41 32.07 -11.70
CA LYS A 234 26.60 32.72 -10.38
C LYS A 234 25.30 32.75 -9.57
N ARG A 235 24.15 32.89 -10.24
CA ARG A 235 22.83 32.80 -9.60
C ARG A 235 22.44 31.38 -9.19
N LEU A 236 23.09 30.34 -9.72
CA LEU A 236 22.85 28.95 -9.30
C LEU A 236 23.54 28.62 -7.98
N GLU A 237 24.73 29.17 -7.71
CA GLU A 237 25.36 29.01 -6.39
C GLU A 237 24.47 29.56 -5.26
N ARG A 238 23.63 30.56 -5.58
CA ARG A 238 22.63 31.08 -4.64
C ARG A 238 21.60 30.04 -4.26
N ILE A 239 21.13 29.18 -5.18
CA ILE A 239 20.12 28.17 -4.82
C ILE A 239 20.70 27.09 -3.91
N GLU A 240 21.96 26.70 -4.11
CA GLU A 240 22.62 25.72 -3.25
C GLU A 240 22.73 26.24 -1.82
N LYS A 241 23.32 27.43 -1.66
CA LYS A 241 23.51 28.06 -0.35
C LYS A 241 22.18 28.38 0.32
N TYR A 242 21.21 28.89 -0.44
CA TYR A 242 19.95 29.35 0.12
C TYR A 242 19.04 28.22 0.59
N PHE A 243 19.01 27.07 -0.10
CA PHE A 243 18.13 25.95 0.23
C PHE A 243 18.80 24.85 1.08
N SER A 244 20.08 24.99 1.41
CA SER A 244 20.77 24.05 2.30
C SER A 244 20.13 24.06 3.70
N GLU A 245 19.71 22.89 4.17
CA GLU A 245 19.03 22.66 5.45
C GLU A 245 17.89 23.65 5.76
N ARG A 246 17.10 23.99 4.74
CA ARG A 246 16.07 25.03 4.82
C ARG A 246 14.66 24.47 4.85
N ASP A 247 13.86 24.99 5.77
CA ASP A 247 12.42 24.77 5.77
C ASP A 247 11.72 25.63 4.72
N ILE A 248 10.83 25.00 3.97
CA ILE A 248 9.98 25.62 2.96
C ILE A 248 8.51 25.46 3.34
N SER A 249 7.74 26.52 3.11
CA SER A 249 6.30 26.57 3.33
C SER A 249 5.55 26.08 2.09
N ILE A 250 4.60 25.18 2.30
CA ILE A 250 3.78 24.57 1.26
C ILE A 250 2.31 24.78 1.59
N TYR A 251 1.56 25.38 0.66
CA TYR A 251 0.11 25.51 0.76
C TYR A 251 -0.58 24.28 0.15
N SER A 252 -1.36 23.57 0.96
CA SER A 252 -2.22 22.47 0.51
C SER A 252 -3.64 23.00 0.26
N MET A 253 -4.06 23.06 -1.01
CA MET A 253 -5.45 23.42 -1.36
C MET A 253 -6.45 22.44 -0.72
N ASN A 254 -6.16 21.13 -0.76
CA ASN A 254 -7.07 20.11 -0.25
C ASN A 254 -7.30 20.19 1.26
N LYS A 255 -6.31 20.68 2.01
CA LYS A 255 -6.40 20.80 3.48
C LYS A 255 -6.63 22.25 3.91
N ASN A 256 -6.74 23.17 2.95
CA ASN A 256 -6.74 24.62 3.12
C ASN A 256 -5.75 25.12 4.20
N LYS A 257 -4.51 24.60 4.18
CA LYS A 257 -3.53 24.92 5.22
C LYS A 257 -2.09 24.90 4.71
N TYR A 258 -1.26 25.68 5.39
CA TYR A 258 0.19 25.65 5.22
C TYR A 258 0.81 24.53 6.05
N PHE A 259 1.86 23.92 5.53
CA PHE A 259 2.72 23.01 6.26
C PHE A 259 4.16 23.19 5.81
N THR A 260 5.10 22.88 6.69
CA THR A 260 6.53 23.00 6.41
C THR A 260 7.13 21.66 6.01
N ARG A 261 8.12 21.73 5.12
CA ARG A 261 8.98 20.60 4.75
C ARG A 261 10.40 21.09 4.59
N ARG A 262 11.38 20.25 4.92
CA ARG A 262 12.79 20.60 4.81
C ARG A 262 13.38 20.20 3.46
N VAL A 263 14.07 21.15 2.82
CA VAL A 263 15.09 20.85 1.82
C VAL A 263 16.40 20.67 2.56
N ARG A 264 17.02 19.50 2.43
CA ARG A 264 18.29 19.20 3.12
C ARG A 264 19.48 19.72 2.33
N SER A 265 19.50 19.42 1.02
CA SER A 265 20.55 19.95 0.16
C SER A 265 20.12 20.06 -1.29
N ILE A 266 20.77 21.00 -1.98
CA ILE A 266 20.72 21.14 -3.43
C ILE A 266 22.16 21.24 -3.91
N LYS A 267 22.54 20.42 -4.89
CA LYS A 267 23.87 20.43 -5.50
C LYS A 267 23.75 20.44 -7.02
N LEU A 268 24.36 21.41 -7.68
CA LEU A 268 24.48 21.52 -9.11
C LEU A 268 25.35 20.36 -9.62
N LYS A 269 24.88 19.71 -10.68
CA LYS A 269 25.55 18.57 -11.30
C LYS A 269 26.00 18.86 -12.73
N LYS A 270 25.16 19.57 -13.48
CA LYS A 270 25.44 19.88 -14.89
C LYS A 270 24.86 21.22 -15.29
N VAL A 271 25.59 21.93 -16.14
CA VAL A 271 25.16 23.15 -16.81
C VAL A 271 25.39 22.98 -18.30
N SER A 272 24.38 23.26 -19.12
CA SER A 272 24.50 23.28 -20.57
C SER A 272 23.63 24.40 -21.13
N GLY A 273 24.26 25.55 -21.41
CA GLY A 273 23.55 26.75 -21.84
C GLY A 273 22.51 27.20 -20.80
N LYS A 274 21.24 27.10 -21.16
CA LYS A 274 20.08 27.45 -20.31
C LYS A 274 19.49 26.26 -19.55
N ARG A 275 20.10 25.07 -19.66
CA ARG A 275 19.66 23.84 -19.00
C ARG A 275 20.56 23.51 -17.81
N PHE A 276 19.94 23.13 -16.71
CA PHE A 276 20.62 22.83 -15.46
C PHE A 276 20.09 21.53 -14.88
N THR A 277 20.99 20.79 -14.26
CA THR A 277 20.67 19.59 -13.50
C THR A 277 21.15 19.77 -12.07
N VAL A 278 20.23 19.61 -11.11
CA VAL A 278 20.54 19.66 -9.68
C VAL A 278 20.16 18.35 -9.01
N GLU A 279 20.99 17.93 -8.06
CA GLU A 279 20.66 16.90 -7.09
C GLU A 279 19.96 17.56 -5.90
N LEU A 280 18.72 17.16 -5.64
CA LEU A 280 17.88 17.63 -4.55
C LEU A 280 17.70 16.50 -3.54
N ILE A 281 18.02 16.77 -2.27
CA ILE A 281 17.66 15.91 -1.14
C ILE A 281 16.67 16.67 -0.27
N CYS A 282 15.47 16.11 -0.10
CA CYS A 282 14.40 16.80 0.61
C CYS A 282 13.42 15.85 1.30
N GLU A 283 12.61 16.38 2.19
CA GLU A 283 11.48 15.67 2.78
C GLU A 283 10.33 15.47 1.78
N GLY A 284 9.55 14.43 2.03
CA GLY A 284 8.38 14.06 1.25
C GLY A 284 7.27 15.11 1.33
N GLY A 285 6.58 15.32 0.21
CA GLY A 285 5.47 16.27 0.11
C GLY A 285 5.83 17.57 -0.59
N ILE A 286 7.11 17.82 -0.88
CA ILE A 286 7.54 18.94 -1.72
C ILE A 286 7.21 18.64 -3.20
N ASN A 287 6.40 19.50 -3.82
CA ASN A 287 6.15 19.42 -5.26
C ASN A 287 7.34 20.04 -6.02
N ILE A 288 8.22 19.18 -6.55
CA ILE A 288 9.45 19.59 -7.24
C ILE A 288 9.18 20.57 -8.40
N LYS A 289 8.12 20.34 -9.20
CA LYS A 289 7.81 21.23 -10.32
C LYS A 289 7.52 22.65 -9.83
N LYS A 290 6.77 22.79 -8.74
CA LYS A 290 6.43 24.08 -8.13
C LYS A 290 7.58 24.70 -7.36
N LEU A 291 8.44 23.88 -6.74
CA LEU A 291 9.70 24.35 -6.14
C LEU A 291 10.59 25.03 -7.20
N VAL A 292 10.61 24.50 -8.42
CA VAL A 292 11.36 25.08 -9.54
C VAL A 292 10.65 26.31 -10.13
N SER A 293 9.39 26.16 -10.55
CA SER A 293 8.70 27.19 -11.33
C SER A 293 8.11 28.33 -10.51
N GLY A 294 7.81 28.09 -9.23
CA GLY A 294 7.03 29.00 -8.40
C GLY A 294 5.55 29.09 -8.81
N GLU A 295 5.05 28.14 -9.61
CA GLU A 295 3.66 28.14 -10.08
C GLU A 295 2.65 28.22 -8.92
N ASN A 296 1.69 29.13 -9.07
CA ASN A 296 0.62 29.44 -8.11
C ASN A 296 1.12 29.78 -6.70
N GLU A 297 2.41 30.08 -6.53
CA GLU A 297 3.01 30.49 -5.25
C GLU A 297 2.76 29.49 -4.10
N GLN A 298 2.49 28.22 -4.42
CA GLN A 298 2.16 27.19 -3.42
C GLN A 298 3.37 26.67 -2.66
N VAL A 299 4.57 26.85 -3.20
CA VAL A 299 5.84 26.48 -2.55
C VAL A 299 6.68 27.74 -2.42
N LYS A 300 7.00 28.11 -1.18
CA LYS A 300 7.77 29.30 -0.84
C LYS A 300 8.83 28.96 0.21
N PRO A 301 10.08 29.39 0.05
CA PRO A 301 10.69 29.98 -1.15
C PRO A 301 10.77 28.99 -2.34
N ASN A 302 10.94 29.50 -3.56
CA ASN A 302 11.11 28.73 -4.79
C ASN A 302 12.28 29.25 -5.64
N PHE A 303 12.77 28.43 -6.58
CA PHE A 303 13.95 28.72 -7.40
C PHE A 303 13.80 30.01 -8.20
N ARG A 304 12.64 30.20 -8.85
CA ARG A 304 12.33 31.40 -9.63
C ARG A 304 12.54 32.68 -8.81
N LYS A 305 12.04 32.72 -7.58
CA LYS A 305 12.18 33.89 -6.68
C LYS A 305 13.60 34.08 -6.17
N VAL A 306 14.26 33.01 -5.75
CA VAL A 306 15.63 33.07 -5.20
C VAL A 306 16.63 33.50 -6.26
N MET A 307 16.50 32.97 -7.48
CA MET A 307 17.37 33.36 -8.59
C MET A 307 16.95 34.67 -9.27
N ARG A 308 15.73 35.15 -9.03
CA ARG A 308 15.11 36.31 -9.72
C ARG A 308 15.08 36.16 -11.24
N ILE A 309 14.90 34.92 -11.73
CA ILE A 309 14.81 34.57 -13.16
C ILE A 309 13.68 33.58 -13.38
N LYS A 310 13.14 33.51 -14.60
CA LYS A 310 12.11 32.51 -14.92
C LYS A 310 12.75 31.13 -14.98
N CYS A 311 12.14 30.15 -14.31
CA CYS A 311 12.57 28.76 -14.32
C CYS A 311 11.39 27.85 -14.64
N SER A 312 11.64 26.79 -15.39
CA SER A 312 10.66 25.74 -15.66
C SER A 312 11.34 24.39 -15.69
N VAL A 313 10.69 23.36 -15.15
CA VAL A 313 11.20 21.99 -15.29
C VAL A 313 11.26 21.58 -16.76
N ASP A 314 12.21 20.71 -17.09
CA ASP A 314 12.30 20.11 -18.42
C ASP A 314 10.99 19.36 -18.76
N LYS A 315 10.46 19.55 -19.97
CA LYS A 315 9.17 18.96 -20.39
C LYS A 315 9.26 17.44 -20.62
N ILE A 316 10.43 16.95 -21.03
CA ILE A 316 10.67 15.56 -21.40
C ILE A 316 11.20 14.78 -20.19
N ALA A 317 12.12 15.36 -19.43
CA ALA A 317 12.83 14.71 -18.32
C ALA A 317 12.85 15.61 -17.06
N PRO A 318 11.70 15.92 -16.44
CA PRO A 318 11.60 16.93 -15.38
C PRO A 318 12.44 16.59 -14.15
N PHE A 319 12.38 15.35 -13.68
CA PHE A 319 13.23 14.84 -12.61
C PHE A 319 13.22 13.32 -12.56
N ASP A 320 14.25 12.73 -11.97
CA ASP A 320 14.38 11.30 -11.72
C ASP A 320 14.60 11.04 -10.23
N ILE A 321 13.92 10.02 -9.70
CA ILE A 321 14.00 9.63 -8.30
C ILE A 321 15.12 8.60 -8.15
N HIS A 322 16.14 8.93 -7.37
CA HIS A 322 17.29 8.06 -7.13
C HIS A 322 17.09 7.16 -5.91
N TYR A 323 16.52 7.68 -4.83
CA TYR A 323 16.06 6.88 -3.71
C TYR A 323 14.95 7.58 -2.92
N VAL A 324 14.19 6.77 -2.18
CA VAL A 324 13.23 7.22 -1.17
C VAL A 324 13.45 6.38 0.08
N LYS A 325 13.78 7.04 1.20
CA LYS A 325 13.98 6.41 2.51
C LYS A 325 12.83 6.82 3.41
N VAL A 326 12.03 5.85 3.85
CA VAL A 326 10.98 6.06 4.85
C VAL A 326 11.65 6.45 6.17
N GLN A 327 11.14 7.47 6.84
CA GLN A 327 11.55 7.79 8.21
C GLN A 327 10.84 6.81 9.12
N GLU A 328 11.60 6.09 9.95
CA GLU A 328 11.00 5.32 11.02
C GLU A 328 10.25 6.31 11.91
N SER A 329 8.98 6.03 12.19
CA SER A 329 8.28 6.77 13.23
C SER A 329 9.03 6.51 14.53
N GLU A 330 9.76 7.51 15.01
CA GLU A 330 10.05 7.60 16.44
C GLU A 330 8.69 7.44 17.12
N LYS A 331 8.56 6.35 17.87
CA LYS A 331 7.34 6.05 18.63
C LYS A 331 6.98 7.30 19.41
N ARG A 332 5.83 7.90 19.09
CA ARG A 332 5.09 8.72 20.03
C ARG A 332 4.02 7.85 20.65
#